data_AF-A0A6G9Y5A9-F1
#
_entry.id   AF-A0A6G9Y5A9-F1
#
_cell.length_a   1.000
_cell.length_b   1.000
_cell.length_c   1.000
_cell.angle_alpha   90.00
_cell.angle_beta   90.00
_cell.angle_gamma   90.00
#
_symmetry.space_group_name_H-M   'P 1'
#
loop_
_entity.id
_entity.type
_entity.pdbx_description
1 polymer ?
#
loop_
_entity_poly.entity_id
_entity_poly.type
_entity_poly.pdbx_seq_one_letter_code
_entity_poly.pdbx_strand_id
1 'polypeptide(L)' 'MTSTDYQALHFSQANPAGPGQADVPALLRAVAATIEGLGPVTVADLILHNEVTADGNWPSITVYYSKNE' A
#
# COMPACT_ATOMS: atom_id res chain seq x y z
N MET A 1 14.72 8.67 29.68
CA MET A 1 13.86 8.03 28.66
C MET A 1 14.49 8.33 27.32
N THR A 2 15.26 7.39 26.77
CA THR A 2 15.67 7.45 25.37
C THR A 2 14.43 7.14 24.54
N SER A 3 13.95 8.11 23.77
CA SER A 3 12.91 7.85 22.76
C SER A 3 13.51 6.88 21.76
N THR A 4 12.96 5.68 21.63
CA THR A 4 13.27 4.81 20.51
C THR A 4 12.68 5.48 19.28
N ASP A 5 13.52 5.92 18.34
CA ASP A 5 13.04 6.51 17.09
C ASP A 5 12.30 5.42 16.30
N TYR A 6 10.97 5.44 16.37
CA TYR A 6 10.14 4.54 15.59
C TYR A 6 10.07 5.04 14.15
N GLN A 7 10.82 4.41 13.25
CA GLN A 7 10.75 4.73 11.84
C GLN A 7 9.53 4.04 11.20
N ALA A 8 8.50 4.82 10.88
CA ALA A 8 7.38 4.36 10.06
C ALA A 8 7.77 4.44 8.58
N LEU A 9 8.00 3.29 7.95
CA LEU A 9 8.18 3.17 6.51
C LEU A 9 6.81 3.11 5.82
N HIS A 10 6.74 3.52 4.56
CA HIS A 10 5.52 3.38 3.79
C HIS A 10 5.78 3.16 2.30
N PHE A 11 4.80 2.58 1.61
CA PHE A 11 4.70 2.59 0.15
C PHE A 11 3.26 2.78 -0.28
N SER A 12 3.06 3.34 -1.48
CA SER A 12 1.74 3.48 -2.11
C SER A 12 1.74 2.78 -3.45
N GLN A 13 0.63 2.13 -3.78
CA GLN A 13 0.49 1.39 -5.02
C GLN A 13 -0.92 1.56 -5.59
N ALA A 14 -1.02 1.63 -6.91
CA ALA A 14 -2.27 1.63 -7.66
C ALA A 14 -2.13 0.68 -8.86
N ASN A 15 -3.25 0.27 -9.44
CA ASN A 15 -3.20 -0.43 -10.73
C ASN A 15 -2.76 0.53 -11.85
N PRO A 16 -2.16 0.02 -12.94
CA PRO A 16 -1.87 0.82 -14.12
C PRO A 16 -3.14 1.50 -14.68
N ALA A 17 -2.95 2.63 -15.34
CA ALA A 17 -4.04 3.34 -16.00
C ALA A 17 -4.68 2.49 -17.12
N GLY A 18 -6.00 2.62 -17.30
CA GLY A 18 -6.75 1.95 -18.36
C GLY A 18 -7.47 0.67 -17.89
N PRO A 19 -7.58 -0.38 -18.74
CA PRO A 19 -8.37 -1.56 -18.41
C PRO A 19 -7.92 -2.23 -17.10
N GLY A 20 -8.85 -2.36 -16.14
CA GLY A 20 -8.57 -2.93 -14.82
C GLY A 20 -8.04 -1.91 -13.79
N GLN A 21 -7.93 -0.62 -14.13
CA GLN A 21 -7.51 0.43 -13.20
C GLN A 21 -8.32 0.41 -11.90
N ALA A 22 -9.65 0.24 -11.99
CA ALA A 22 -10.57 0.19 -10.85
C ALA A 22 -10.66 -1.19 -10.15
N ASP A 23 -9.89 -2.19 -10.56
CA ASP A 23 -9.96 -3.56 -10.01
C ASP A 23 -9.30 -3.64 -8.62
N VAL A 24 -10.11 -3.40 -7.59
CA VAL A 24 -9.67 -3.46 -6.18
C VAL A 24 -9.14 -4.85 -5.78
N PRO A 25 -9.78 -5.98 -6.15
CA PRO A 25 -9.19 -7.30 -5.93
C PRO A 25 -7.79 -7.49 -6.52
N ALA A 26 -7.54 -7.03 -7.75
CA ALA A 26 -6.21 -7.10 -8.37
C ALA A 26 -5.20 -6.25 -7.58
N LEU A 27 -5.59 -5.04 -7.16
CA LEU A 27 -4.76 -4.16 -6.35
C LEU A 27 -4.37 -4.81 -5.01
N LEU A 28 -5.33 -5.43 -4.31
CA LEU A 28 -5.07 -6.12 -3.03
C LEU A 28 -4.06 -7.26 -3.19
N ARG A 29 -4.16 -8.06 -4.27
CA ARG A 29 -3.17 -9.13 -4.53
C ARG A 29 -1.79 -8.56 -4.83
N ALA A 30 -1.72 -7.47 -5.59
CA ALA A 30 -0.45 -6.84 -5.93
C ALA A 30 0.23 -6.22 -4.69
N VAL A 31 -0.55 -5.57 -3.81
CA VAL A 31 -0.06 -5.08 -2.52
C VAL A 31 0.42 -6.23 -1.63
N ALA A 32 -0.32 -7.34 -1.57
CA ALA A 32 0.09 -8.52 -0.80
C ALA A 32 1.44 -9.08 -1.29
N ALA A 33 1.64 -9.17 -2.61
CA ALA A 33 2.91 -9.59 -3.20
C ALA A 33 4.06 -8.62 -2.84
N THR A 34 3.80 -7.31 -2.82
CA THR A 34 4.80 -6.32 -2.36
C THR A 34 5.16 -6.52 -0.89
N ILE A 35 4.16 -6.73 -0.01
CA ILE A 35 4.40 -7.00 1.42
C ILE A 35 5.22 -8.27 1.62
N GLU A 36 4.91 -9.35 0.90
CA GLU A 36 5.66 -10.60 0.94
C GLU A 36 7.15 -10.38 0.58
N GLY A 37 7.42 -9.55 -0.43
CA GLY A 37 8.78 -9.19 -0.84
C GLY A 37 9.56 -8.34 0.17
N LEU A 38 8.90 -7.65 1.11
CA LEU A 38 9.57 -6.90 2.18
C LEU A 38 10.17 -7.81 3.25
N GLY A 39 9.76 -9.07 3.31
CA GLY A 39 10.15 -10.00 4.36
C GLY A 39 9.44 -9.72 5.70
N PRO A 40 10.02 -10.09 6.85
CA PRO A 40 9.40 -9.91 8.15
C PRO A 40 9.23 -8.42 8.51
N VAL A 41 8.01 -7.92 8.36
CA VAL A 41 7.61 -6.55 8.73
C VAL A 41 6.35 -6.57 9.58
N THR A 42 6.18 -5.54 10.39
CA THR A 42 4.92 -5.28 11.10
C THR A 42 4.14 -4.22 10.34
N VAL A 43 3.00 -4.58 9.78
CA VAL A 43 2.09 -3.61 9.14
C VAL A 43 1.29 -2.90 10.23
N ALA A 44 1.39 -1.57 10.25
CA ALA A 44 0.70 -0.72 11.20
C ALA A 44 -0.67 -0.27 10.66
N ASP A 45 -0.74 0.07 9.37
CA ASP A 45 -1.98 0.53 8.73
C ASP A 45 -1.98 0.26 7.22
N LEU A 46 -3.18 0.15 6.64
CA LEU A 46 -3.44 0.03 5.22
C LEU A 46 -4.62 0.91 4.85
N ILE A 47 -4.37 1.94 4.05
CA ILE A 47 -5.36 2.94 3.66
C ILE A 47 -5.68 2.78 2.18
N LEU A 48 -6.94 2.50 1.85
CA LEU A 48 -7.47 2.56 0.49
C LEU A 48 -7.99 3.99 0.21
N HIS A 49 -7.32 4.69 -0.70
CA HIS A 49 -7.80 5.93 -1.28
C HIS A 49 -8.40 5.64 -2.66
N ASN A 50 -9.45 6.37 -3.04
CA ASN A 50 -10.04 6.27 -4.37
C ASN A 50 -10.19 7.65 -4.97
N GLU A 51 -9.47 7.89 -6.06
CA GLU A 51 -9.56 9.13 -6.83
C GLU A 51 -10.55 8.94 -7.99
N VAL A 52 -11.39 9.94 -8.27
CA VAL A 52 -12.26 9.93 -9.45
C VAL A 52 -11.54 10.69 -10.56
N THR A 53 -11.15 9.99 -11.62
CA THR A 53 -10.42 10.58 -12.76
C THR A 53 -11.28 10.60 -14.03
N ALA A 54 -10.77 11.22 -15.09
CA ALA A 54 -11.44 11.22 -16.40
C ALA A 54 -11.63 9.80 -16.96
N ASP A 55 -10.75 8.87 -16.60
CA ASP A 55 -10.76 7.47 -17.04
C ASP A 55 -11.51 6.54 -16.06
N GLY A 56 -12.16 7.12 -15.04
CA GLY A 56 -12.91 6.42 -14.00
C GLY A 56 -12.18 6.38 -12.66
N ASN A 57 -12.65 5.51 -11.77
CA ASN A 57 -12.09 5.36 -10.42
C ASN A 57 -10.65 4.84 -10.49
N TRP A 58 -9.75 5.47 -9.73
CA TRP A 58 -8.37 5.04 -9.56
C TRP A 58 -8.08 4.77 -8.08
N PRO A 59 -8.36 3.54 -7.60
CA PRO A 59 -8.01 3.15 -6.26
C PRO A 59 -6.49 3.03 -6.11
N SER A 60 -6.00 3.49 -4.97
CA SER A 60 -4.63 3.31 -4.52
C SER A 60 -4.62 2.86 -3.06
N ILE A 61 -3.64 2.04 -2.68
CA ILE A 61 -3.44 1.59 -1.31
C ILE A 61 -2.09 2.09 -0.83
N THR A 62 -2.09 2.74 0.32
CA THR A 62 -0.87 3.08 1.07
C THR A 62 -0.73 2.15 2.25
N VAL A 63 0.44 1.54 2.41
CA VAL A 63 0.79 0.65 3.52
C VAL A 63 1.82 1.34 4.39
N TYR A 64 1.56 1.43 5.69
CA TYR A 64 2.50 1.87 6.71
C TYR A 64 3.02 0.65 7.48
N TYR A 65 4.34 0.54 7.62
CA TYR A 65 4.97 -0.62 8.24
C TYR A 65 6.28 -0.24 8.94
N SER A 66 6.75 -1.13 9.79
CA SER A 66 8.08 -1.08 10.39
C SER A 66 8.81 -2.40 10.13
N LYS A 67 10.15 -2.32 10.05
CA LYS A 67 11.00 -3.51 10.09
C LYS A 67 11.23 -3.84 11.55
N ASN A 68 11.01 -5.09 11.93
CA ASN A 68 11.43 -5.55 13.25
C ASN A 68 12.97 -5.54 13.27
N GLU A 69 13.58 -5.02 14.34
CA GLU A 69 15.04 -5.09 14.58
C GLU A 69 15.52 -6.51 14.82
#